data_AF-A0A074RCV5-F1
#
_entry.id   AF-A0A074RCV5-F1
#
_cell.length_a   1.000
_cell.length_b   1.000
_cell.length_c   1.000
_cell.angle_alpha   90.00
_cell.angle_beta   90.00
_cell.angle_gamma   90.00
#
_symmetry.space_group_name_H-M   'P 1'
#
loop_
_entity.id
_entity.type
_entity.pdbx_description
1 polymer ?
#
loop_
_entity_poly.entity_id
_entity_poly.type
_entity_poly.pdbx_seq_one_letter_code
_entity_poly.pdbx_strand_id
1 'polypeptide(L)'
;MNEELVCNLPAIDSTRPLRWSGLLCCAVSPASAVSLRLCKSIAGRPRYFNFPHVLVSDVDEETGEVTLELPEAAWVVTIKLLTRAMAEQLFPDELEKLNGIEGTYSNLDLDTTAKYLFKNALNFANLAVQTLPECIAKVSLLIYMKAWELLDQQTQLDGAVQAILRGLTDIGDIVDIASQASGAILATAMSRSKKSIQGILTLLEDASVYIFNQVATNDLAPVPLGEAGLDQSFDVETYLGRLKDLKTLFHASWLPMAATPIDIACIEDDELLDTPQPGAHTSTTIDPYDMLRLLRPLDPNITKLVP
;
A
#
# COMPACT_ATOMS: atom_id res chain seq x y z
N MET A 1 2.81 27.47 1.47
CA MET A 1 4.26 27.21 1.44
C MET A 1 4.50 26.12 0.42
N ASN A 2 5.51 26.22 -0.43
CA ASN A 2 5.98 25.07 -1.21
C ASN A 2 6.87 24.26 -0.26
N GLU A 3 6.36 23.15 0.24
CA GLU A 3 7.14 22.23 1.07
C GLU A 3 8.07 21.45 0.14
N GLU A 4 9.37 21.73 0.21
CA GLU A 4 10.39 21.01 -0.53
C GLU A 4 10.97 19.90 0.36
N LEU A 5 10.83 18.64 -0.07
CA LEU A 5 11.46 17.51 0.59
C LEU A 5 12.82 17.24 -0.05
N VAL A 6 13.90 17.39 0.72
CA VAL A 6 15.28 17.19 0.24
C VAL A 6 15.92 15.99 0.94
N CYS A 7 16.26 14.97 0.16
CA CYS A 7 16.97 13.76 0.63
C CYS A 7 18.32 13.63 -0.09
N ASN A 8 19.36 13.26 0.65
CA ASN A 8 20.64 12.90 0.05
C ASN A 8 20.64 11.40 -0.27
N LEU A 9 20.95 11.04 -1.51
CA LEU A 9 21.18 9.63 -1.87
C LEU A 9 22.60 9.20 -1.43
N PRO A 10 22.83 7.91 -1.09
CA PRO A 10 24.16 7.40 -0.78
C PRO A 10 25.18 7.66 -1.90
N ALA A 11 26.44 7.82 -1.51
CA ALA A 11 27.52 8.03 -2.46
C ALA A 11 27.72 6.81 -3.38
N ILE A 12 27.87 7.07 -4.67
CA ILE A 12 28.08 6.04 -5.68
C ILE A 12 29.58 5.94 -5.96
N ASP A 13 30.15 4.76 -5.80
CA ASP A 13 31.46 4.48 -6.38
C ASP A 13 31.29 3.98 -7.82
N SER A 14 32.11 4.51 -8.73
CA SER A 14 32.01 4.38 -10.19
C SER A 14 32.03 2.95 -10.75
N THR A 15 32.20 1.94 -9.90
CA THR A 15 32.36 0.53 -10.27
C THR A 15 31.10 -0.30 -10.14
N ARG A 16 30.00 0.23 -9.56
CA ARG A 16 28.77 -0.54 -9.37
C ARG A 16 27.52 0.28 -9.73
N PRO A 17 26.59 -0.29 -10.52
CA PRO A 17 25.27 0.30 -10.68
C PRO A 17 24.56 0.30 -9.32
N LEU A 18 23.88 1.39 -8.98
CA LEU A 18 23.11 1.47 -7.75
C LEU A 18 21.94 0.49 -7.79
N ARG A 19 21.72 -0.24 -6.69
CA ARG A 19 20.46 -0.92 -6.41
C ARG A 19 19.82 -0.21 -5.22
N TRP A 20 19.04 0.83 -5.55
CA TRP A 20 17.98 1.52 -4.82
C TRP A 20 17.96 1.56 -3.29
N SER A 21 17.86 2.78 -2.77
CA SER A 21 17.14 3.12 -1.55
C SER A 21 15.76 3.68 -1.93
N GLY A 22 14.70 3.16 -1.33
CA GLY A 22 13.33 3.61 -1.58
C GLY A 22 12.97 4.80 -0.71
N LEU A 23 12.25 5.78 -1.26
CA LEU A 23 11.56 6.80 -0.48
C LEU A 23 10.07 6.55 -0.58
N LEU A 24 9.39 6.42 0.55
CA LEU A 24 7.94 6.34 0.60
C LEU A 24 7.38 7.72 0.98
N CYS A 25 6.56 8.28 0.10
CA CYS A 25 5.88 9.56 0.31
C CYS A 25 4.43 9.44 -0.16
N CYS A 26 3.51 9.95 0.64
CA CYS A 26 2.06 9.93 0.36
C CYS A 26 1.55 11.36 0.11
N ALA A 27 0.33 11.47 -0.42
CA ALA A 27 -0.34 12.74 -0.73
C ALA A 27 0.43 13.68 -1.70
N VAL A 28 1.24 13.11 -2.59
CA VAL A 28 1.97 13.88 -3.60
C VAL A 28 1.00 14.42 -4.67
N SER A 29 1.02 15.74 -4.87
CA SER A 29 0.23 16.38 -5.94
C SER A 29 0.75 15.98 -7.32
N PRO A 30 -0.12 15.74 -8.32
CA PRO A 30 0.29 15.53 -9.71
C PRO A 30 1.10 16.71 -10.28
N ALA A 31 0.89 17.93 -9.74
CA ALA A 31 1.63 19.12 -10.12
C ALA A 31 2.99 19.26 -9.41
N SER A 32 3.33 18.35 -8.48
CA SER A 32 4.64 18.33 -7.85
C SER A 32 5.72 17.98 -8.87
N ALA A 33 6.89 18.59 -8.70
CA ALA A 33 8.07 18.32 -9.52
C ALA A 33 9.08 17.48 -8.75
N VAL A 34 9.56 16.41 -9.37
CA VAL A 34 10.71 15.64 -8.90
C VAL A 34 11.96 16.20 -9.56
N SER A 35 12.93 16.58 -8.73
CA SER A 35 14.22 17.11 -9.18
C SER A 35 15.36 16.26 -8.61
N LEU A 36 16.36 15.98 -9.45
CA LEU A 36 17.53 15.22 -9.05
C LEU A 36 18.81 16.02 -9.31
N ARG A 37 19.73 15.97 -8.35
CA ARG A 37 21.06 16.58 -8.46
C ARG A 37 22.13 15.54 -8.17
N LEU A 38 23.09 15.41 -9.09
CA LEU A 38 24.29 14.60 -8.88
C LEU A 38 25.43 15.49 -8.37
N CYS A 39 26.07 15.07 -7.29
CA CYS A 39 27.31 15.68 -6.80
C CYS A 39 28.50 14.75 -7.09
N LYS A 40 29.47 15.21 -7.87
CA LYS A 40 30.71 14.47 -8.18
C LYS A 40 31.92 15.22 -7.62
N SER A 41 32.73 14.55 -6.82
CA SER A 41 34.03 15.10 -6.39
C SER A 41 35.08 14.89 -7.48
N ILE A 42 35.70 15.98 -7.95
CA ILE A 42 36.80 15.94 -8.92
C ILE A 42 37.99 16.69 -8.30
N ALA A 43 39.10 15.97 -8.09
CA ALA A 43 40.29 16.49 -7.41
C ALA A 43 39.96 17.15 -6.04
N GLY A 44 39.06 16.53 -5.28
CA GLY A 44 38.63 17.01 -3.97
C GLY A 44 37.66 18.20 -4.00
N ARG A 45 37.20 18.65 -5.19
CA ARG A 45 36.21 19.72 -5.33
C ARG A 45 34.86 19.18 -5.77
N PRO A 46 33.74 19.55 -5.11
CA PRO A 46 32.42 19.13 -5.54
C PRO A 46 32.02 19.83 -6.85
N ARG A 47 31.43 19.08 -7.77
CA ARG A 47 30.73 19.58 -8.96
C ARG A 47 29.31 19.07 -8.94
N TYR A 48 28.36 19.94 -9.25
CA TYR A 48 26.94 19.63 -9.23
C TYR A 48 26.39 19.59 -10.65
N PHE A 49 25.60 18.57 -10.95
CA PHE A 49 24.87 18.43 -12.19
C PHE A 49 23.39 18.30 -11.87
N ASN A 50 22.57 19.19 -12.41
CA ASN A 50 21.12 19.16 -12.21
C ASN A 50 20.49 18.43 -13.40
N PHE A 51 19.74 17.38 -13.13
CA PHE A 51 18.88 16.77 -14.14
C PHE A 51 17.69 17.69 -14.42
N PRO A 52 17.06 17.61 -15.61
CA PRO A 52 15.76 18.24 -15.83
C PRO A 52 14.77 17.70 -14.79
N HIS A 53 13.91 18.59 -14.29
CA HIS A 53 12.83 18.17 -13.39
C HIS A 53 11.72 17.48 -14.20
N VAL A 54 10.98 16.60 -13.53
CA VAL A 54 9.83 15.91 -14.09
C VAL A 54 8.62 16.19 -13.22
N LEU A 55 7.48 16.49 -13.83
CA LEU A 55 6.23 16.56 -13.07
C LEU A 55 5.73 15.15 -12.79
N VAL A 56 5.12 14.95 -11.62
CA VAL A 56 4.51 13.65 -11.27
C VAL A 56 3.43 13.26 -12.30
N SER A 57 2.76 14.23 -12.91
CA SER A 57 1.81 14.02 -14.01
C SER A 57 2.43 13.50 -15.31
N ASP A 58 3.73 13.65 -15.51
CA ASP A 58 4.42 13.26 -16.75
C ASP A 58 4.89 11.81 -16.72
N VAL A 59 4.77 11.15 -15.57
CA VAL A 59 5.15 9.76 -15.37
C VAL A 59 4.16 8.87 -16.11
N ASP A 60 4.68 7.91 -16.86
CA ASP A 60 3.87 6.91 -17.54
C ASP A 60 3.07 6.09 -16.52
N GLU A 61 1.73 6.06 -16.66
CA GLU A 61 0.87 5.47 -15.64
C GLU A 61 1.04 3.94 -15.59
N GLU A 62 1.33 3.27 -16.70
CA GLU A 62 1.43 1.81 -16.76
C GLU A 62 2.74 1.28 -16.16
N THR A 63 3.86 1.92 -16.47
CA THR A 63 5.20 1.51 -16.04
C THR A 63 5.63 2.21 -14.76
N GLY A 64 5.11 3.39 -14.48
CA GLY A 64 5.54 4.25 -13.37
C GLY A 64 6.98 4.74 -13.52
N GLU A 65 7.60 4.60 -14.70
CA GLU A 65 9.01 4.91 -14.89
C GLU A 65 9.19 6.27 -15.57
N VAL A 66 10.19 7.01 -15.11
CA VAL A 66 10.72 8.17 -15.84
C VAL A 66 12.22 8.10 -15.89
N THR A 67 12.79 8.34 -17.07
CA THR A 67 14.23 8.34 -17.27
C THR A 67 14.74 9.76 -17.45
N LEU A 68 15.69 10.13 -16.59
CA LEU A 68 16.40 11.39 -16.62
C LEU A 68 17.81 11.15 -17.14
N GLU A 69 18.21 11.89 -18.17
CA GLU A 69 19.53 11.77 -18.78
C GLU A 69 20.31 13.06 -18.63
N LEU A 70 21.62 12.92 -18.37
CA LEU A 70 22.61 14.00 -18.49
C LEU A 70 23.59 13.63 -19.61
N PRO A 71 23.30 14.01 -20.88
CA PRO A 71 24.12 13.64 -22.03
C PRO A 71 25.59 14.04 -21.87
N GLU A 72 25.86 15.21 -21.29
CA GLU A 72 27.21 15.74 -21.08
C GLU A 72 28.02 14.94 -20.05
N ALA A 73 27.35 14.21 -19.16
CA ALA A 73 27.99 13.50 -18.06
C ALA A 73 27.84 11.97 -18.15
N ALA A 74 27.15 11.47 -19.18
CA ALA A 74 26.86 10.05 -19.42
C ALA A 74 26.17 9.35 -18.23
N TRP A 75 25.32 10.08 -17.50
CA TRP A 75 24.51 9.51 -16.41
C TRP A 75 23.06 9.39 -16.85
N VAL A 76 22.50 8.22 -16.59
CA VAL A 76 21.09 7.89 -16.77
C VAL A 76 20.54 7.51 -15.42
N VAL A 77 19.40 8.10 -15.05
CA VAL A 77 18.68 7.79 -13.83
C VAL A 77 17.25 7.45 -14.17
N THR A 78 16.81 6.26 -13.79
CA THR A 78 15.41 5.87 -13.87
C THR A 78 14.77 6.06 -12.50
N ILE A 79 13.69 6.82 -12.43
CA ILE A 79 12.85 6.98 -11.24
C ILE A 79 11.63 6.09 -11.44
N LYS A 80 11.28 5.29 -10.42
CA LYS A 80 10.09 4.43 -10.43
C LYS A 80 9.12 4.93 -9.38
N LEU A 81 7.88 5.17 -9.78
CA LEU A 81 6.81 5.65 -8.93
C LEU A 81 5.72 4.58 -8.85
N LEU A 82 5.11 4.43 -7.67
CA LEU A 82 3.95 3.57 -7.53
C LEU A 82 2.71 4.30 -8.07
N THR A 83 2.29 3.95 -9.28
CA THR A 83 1.09 4.52 -9.91
C THR A 83 -0.16 3.71 -9.55
N ARG A 84 -1.35 4.25 -9.88
CA ARG A 84 -2.61 3.52 -9.72
C ARG A 84 -2.63 2.26 -10.58
N ALA A 85 -2.26 2.34 -11.87
CA ALA A 85 -2.29 1.17 -12.75
C ALA A 85 -1.31 0.09 -12.29
N MET A 86 -0.11 0.46 -11.83
CA MET A 86 0.81 -0.49 -11.22
C MET A 86 0.22 -1.14 -9.97
N ALA A 87 -0.46 -0.37 -9.11
CA ALA A 87 -1.12 -0.93 -7.94
C ALA A 87 -2.23 -1.93 -8.30
N GLU A 88 -2.93 -1.74 -9.43
CA GLU A 88 -3.89 -2.72 -9.92
C GLU A 88 -3.23 -4.01 -10.40
N GLN A 89 -2.10 -3.90 -11.10
CA GLN A 89 -1.35 -5.05 -11.62
C GLN A 89 -0.70 -5.87 -10.50
N LEU A 90 -0.15 -5.20 -9.49
CA LEU A 90 0.58 -5.82 -8.37
C LEU A 90 -0.33 -6.34 -7.26
N PHE A 91 -1.58 -5.88 -7.20
CA PHE A 91 -2.52 -6.24 -6.13
C PHE A 91 -2.73 -7.76 -5.93
N PRO A 92 -2.92 -8.58 -6.97
CA PRO A 92 -3.10 -10.03 -6.80
C PRO A 92 -1.92 -10.69 -6.08
N ASP A 93 -0.70 -10.35 -6.48
CA ASP A 93 0.53 -10.91 -5.89
C ASP A 93 0.66 -10.50 -4.42
N GLU A 94 0.40 -9.23 -4.09
CA GLU A 94 0.46 -8.76 -2.69
C GLU A 94 -0.68 -9.35 -1.85
N LEU A 95 -1.84 -9.65 -2.44
CA LEU A 95 -2.91 -10.37 -1.76
C LEU A 95 -2.51 -11.82 -1.43
N GLU A 96 -1.82 -12.52 -2.34
CA GLU A 96 -1.26 -13.85 -2.05
C GLU A 96 -0.25 -13.79 -0.91
N LYS A 97 0.64 -12.79 -0.89
CA LYS A 97 1.57 -12.59 0.22
C LYS A 97 0.86 -12.33 1.54
N LEU A 98 -0.18 -11.48 1.57
CA LEU A 98 -1.00 -11.23 2.76
C LEU A 98 -1.56 -12.54 3.32
N ASN A 99 -2.09 -13.39 2.45
CA ASN A 99 -2.62 -14.71 2.83
C ASN A 99 -1.52 -15.65 3.36
N GLY A 100 -0.30 -15.51 2.85
CA GLY A 100 0.89 -16.26 3.29
C GLY A 100 1.56 -15.73 4.56
N ILE A 101 1.11 -14.62 5.16
CA ILE A 101 1.67 -14.13 6.44
C ILE A 101 1.32 -15.10 7.57
N GLU A 102 2.29 -15.94 7.93
CA GLU A 102 2.26 -16.86 9.06
C GLU A 102 2.77 -16.20 10.35
N GLY A 103 1.99 -16.32 11.41
CA GLY A 103 2.29 -15.75 12.73
C GLY A 103 1.08 -15.06 13.34
N THR A 104 1.09 -14.98 14.67
CA THR A 104 0.02 -14.31 15.43
C THR A 104 0.66 -13.47 16.53
N TYR A 105 -0.02 -12.38 16.87
CA TYR A 105 0.34 -11.59 18.03
C TYR A 105 0.14 -12.42 19.31
N SER A 106 1.12 -12.42 20.20
CA SER A 106 1.09 -13.11 21.48
C SER A 106 1.47 -12.16 22.61
N ASN A 107 0.62 -12.09 23.64
CA ASN A 107 0.89 -11.31 24.85
C ASN A 107 2.10 -11.84 25.66
N LEU A 108 2.66 -13.00 25.31
CA LEU A 108 3.79 -13.62 25.99
C LEU A 108 5.15 -13.10 25.52
N ASP A 109 5.25 -12.71 24.24
CA ASP A 109 6.48 -12.18 23.64
C ASP A 109 6.12 -10.94 22.80
N LEU A 110 5.94 -9.83 23.51
CA LEU A 110 5.37 -8.60 22.98
C LEU A 110 6.25 -8.00 21.88
N ASP A 111 7.57 -8.09 21.99
CA ASP A 111 8.47 -7.45 21.03
C ASP A 111 8.58 -8.28 19.74
N THR A 112 8.69 -9.60 19.85
CA THR A 112 8.89 -10.49 18.69
C THR A 112 7.60 -10.68 17.89
N THR A 113 6.44 -10.57 18.54
CA THR A 113 5.14 -10.81 17.89
C THR A 113 4.33 -9.54 17.60
N ALA A 114 4.72 -8.37 18.12
CA ALA A 114 4.03 -7.09 17.86
C ALA A 114 3.93 -6.77 16.37
N LYS A 115 4.94 -7.15 15.59
CA LYS A 115 4.90 -6.95 14.13
C LYS A 115 3.62 -7.54 13.52
N TYR A 116 3.17 -8.72 13.94
CA TYR A 116 1.97 -9.36 13.38
C TYR A 116 0.67 -8.58 13.60
N LEU A 117 0.63 -7.59 14.50
CA LEU A 117 -0.49 -6.66 14.61
C LEU A 117 -0.69 -5.84 13.33
N PHE A 118 0.36 -5.63 12.54
CA PHE A 118 0.31 -4.94 11.26
C PHE A 118 -0.60 -5.64 10.24
N LYS A 119 -0.84 -6.96 10.41
CA LYS A 119 -1.81 -7.72 9.61
C LYS A 119 -3.23 -7.11 9.69
N ASN A 120 -3.58 -6.44 10.78
CA ASN A 120 -4.87 -5.75 10.90
C ASN A 120 -5.01 -4.60 9.88
N ALA A 121 -3.94 -3.82 9.65
CA ALA A 121 -3.93 -2.75 8.65
C ALA A 121 -4.08 -3.32 7.22
N LEU A 122 -3.36 -4.40 6.93
CA LEU A 122 -3.44 -5.09 5.63
C LEU A 122 -4.83 -5.66 5.37
N ASN A 123 -5.43 -6.32 6.36
CA ASN A 123 -6.79 -6.86 6.26
C ASN A 123 -7.83 -5.75 6.11
N PHE A 124 -7.66 -4.63 6.82
CA PHE A 124 -8.54 -3.48 6.70
C PHE A 124 -8.49 -2.86 5.29
N ALA A 125 -7.30 -2.71 4.70
CA ALA A 125 -7.18 -2.24 3.32
C ALA A 125 -7.81 -3.22 2.32
N ASN A 126 -7.57 -4.53 2.47
CA ASN A 126 -8.16 -5.54 1.61
C ASN A 126 -9.71 -5.51 1.69
N LEU A 127 -10.26 -5.37 2.90
CA LEU A 127 -11.69 -5.19 3.11
C LEU A 127 -12.21 -3.93 2.39
N ALA A 128 -11.49 -2.81 2.46
CA ALA A 128 -11.86 -1.58 1.76
C ALA A 128 -11.82 -1.76 0.23
N VAL A 129 -10.85 -2.50 -0.32
CA VAL A 129 -10.79 -2.82 -1.76
C VAL A 129 -12.02 -3.61 -2.22
N GLN A 130 -12.44 -4.61 -1.44
CA GLN A 130 -13.56 -5.48 -1.78
C GLN A 130 -14.91 -4.75 -1.73
N THR A 131 -15.04 -3.75 -0.86
CA THR A 131 -16.32 -3.12 -0.53
C THR A 131 -16.47 -1.71 -1.10
N LEU A 132 -15.37 -1.03 -1.41
CA LEU A 132 -15.33 0.33 -1.95
C LEU A 132 -14.34 0.41 -3.13
N PRO A 133 -14.68 -0.12 -4.33
CA PRO A 133 -13.75 -0.18 -5.46
C PRO A 133 -13.22 1.20 -5.92
N GLU A 134 -13.96 2.27 -5.65
CA GLU A 134 -13.56 3.66 -5.96
C GLU A 134 -12.48 4.22 -5.02
N CYS A 135 -12.21 3.57 -3.89
CA CYS A 135 -11.22 4.07 -2.93
C CYS A 135 -9.80 3.69 -3.36
N ILE A 136 -8.83 4.48 -2.91
CA ILE A 136 -7.40 4.26 -3.20
C ILE A 136 -6.80 3.08 -2.42
N ALA A 137 -7.61 2.20 -1.82
CA ALA A 137 -7.16 1.16 -0.90
C ALA A 137 -6.20 0.14 -1.52
N LYS A 138 -6.20 -0.07 -2.84
CA LYS A 138 -5.18 -0.91 -3.48
C LYS A 138 -3.79 -0.29 -3.32
N VAL A 139 -3.67 1.02 -3.56
CA VAL A 139 -2.41 1.77 -3.36
C VAL A 139 -2.03 1.72 -1.88
N SER A 140 -2.99 1.98 -0.98
CA SER A 140 -2.77 1.90 0.46
C SER A 140 -2.27 0.51 0.89
N LEU A 141 -2.88 -0.57 0.38
CA LEU A 141 -2.47 -1.94 0.68
C LEU A 141 -1.02 -2.19 0.25
N LEU A 142 -0.60 -1.72 -0.92
CA LEU A 142 0.78 -1.85 -1.38
C LEU A 142 1.76 -1.08 -0.48
N ILE A 143 1.42 0.14 -0.08
CA ILE A 143 2.20 0.95 0.87
C ILE A 143 2.36 0.19 2.19
N TYR A 144 1.26 -0.36 2.72
CA TYR A 144 1.26 -1.14 3.97
C TYR A 144 2.12 -2.38 3.82
N MET A 145 2.00 -3.09 2.69
CA MET A 145 2.75 -4.31 2.45
C MET A 145 4.27 -4.04 2.41
N LYS A 146 4.70 -2.93 1.81
CA LYS A 146 6.11 -2.53 1.83
C LYS A 146 6.62 -2.20 3.23
N ALA A 147 5.81 -1.53 4.04
CA ALA A 147 6.15 -1.28 5.44
C ALA A 147 6.22 -2.60 6.25
N TRP A 148 5.30 -3.54 5.99
CA TRP A 148 5.29 -4.87 6.60
C TRP A 148 6.55 -5.68 6.25
N GLU A 149 6.92 -5.75 4.97
CA GLU A 149 8.11 -6.49 4.50
C GLU A 149 9.40 -6.01 5.20
N LEU A 150 9.52 -4.70 5.45
CA LEU A 150 10.65 -4.13 6.20
C LEU A 150 10.56 -4.41 7.70
N LEU A 151 9.37 -4.26 8.28
CA LEU A 151 9.12 -4.51 9.69
C LEU A 151 9.41 -5.97 10.06
N ASP A 152 9.06 -6.91 9.19
CA ASP A 152 9.25 -8.34 9.43
C ASP A 152 10.72 -8.75 9.56
N GLN A 153 11.62 -8.00 8.91
CA GLN A 153 13.07 -8.19 8.95
C GLN A 153 13.72 -7.67 10.24
N GLN A 154 12.99 -6.91 11.07
CA GLN A 154 13.55 -6.32 12.27
C GLN A 154 13.58 -7.32 13.44
N THR A 155 14.68 -7.29 14.18
CA THR A 155 14.85 -8.06 15.42
C THR A 155 14.41 -7.28 16.66
N GLN A 156 14.39 -5.94 16.58
CA GLN A 156 13.97 -5.05 17.64
C GLN A 156 13.14 -3.92 17.05
N LEU A 157 12.14 -3.46 17.79
CA LEU A 157 11.26 -2.38 17.40
C LEU A 157 11.46 -1.21 18.35
N ASP A 158 11.56 0.00 17.81
CA ASP A 158 11.59 1.20 18.64
C ASP A 158 10.22 1.44 19.32
N GLY A 159 10.23 2.22 20.40
CA GLY A 159 9.03 2.45 21.21
C GLY A 159 7.88 3.13 20.45
N ALA A 160 8.17 3.98 19.46
CA ALA A 160 7.15 4.65 18.66
C ALA A 160 6.49 3.67 17.68
N VAL A 161 7.28 2.85 16.99
CA VAL A 161 6.79 1.77 16.12
C VAL A 161 5.96 0.77 16.94
N GLN A 162 6.43 0.36 18.13
CA GLN A 162 5.64 -0.51 19.01
C GLN A 162 4.29 0.11 19.39
N ALA A 163 4.26 1.39 19.73
CA ALA A 163 3.03 2.09 20.09
C ALA A 163 2.05 2.20 18.90
N ILE A 164 2.56 2.48 17.70
CA ILE A 164 1.77 2.47 16.46
C ILE A 164 1.14 1.10 16.23
N LEU A 165 1.94 0.03 16.34
CA LEU A 165 1.49 -1.36 16.15
C LEU A 165 0.42 -1.76 17.15
N ARG A 166 0.57 -1.39 18.43
CA ARG A 166 -0.44 -1.63 19.46
C ARG A 166 -1.76 -0.91 19.15
N GLY A 167 -1.70 0.29 18.58
CA GLY A 167 -2.89 0.98 18.08
C GLY A 167 -3.66 0.19 17.01
N LEU A 168 -2.98 -0.67 16.23
CA LEU A 168 -3.64 -1.50 15.21
C LEU A 168 -4.51 -2.61 15.80
N THR A 169 -4.35 -2.96 17.08
CA THR A 169 -5.32 -3.82 17.77
C THR A 169 -6.71 -3.17 17.78
N ASP A 170 -6.78 -1.85 17.86
CA ASP A 170 -8.04 -1.12 17.91
C ASP A 170 -8.81 -1.15 16.59
N ILE A 171 -8.19 -1.45 15.45
CA ILE A 171 -8.92 -1.60 14.18
C ILE A 171 -9.28 -3.06 13.85
N GLY A 172 -8.78 -4.02 14.64
CA GLY A 172 -9.08 -5.44 14.42
C GLY A 172 -10.57 -5.75 14.55
N ASP A 173 -11.27 -5.09 15.47
CA ASP A 173 -12.71 -5.25 15.65
C ASP A 173 -13.52 -4.82 14.41
N ILE A 174 -13.08 -3.78 13.69
CA ILE A 174 -13.71 -3.34 12.44
C ILE A 174 -13.64 -4.45 11.39
N VAL A 175 -12.47 -5.08 11.24
CA VAL A 175 -12.27 -6.20 10.30
C VAL A 175 -13.15 -7.38 10.71
N ASP A 176 -13.19 -7.72 11.99
CA ASP A 176 -14.00 -8.83 12.51
C ASP A 176 -15.49 -8.59 12.28
N ILE A 177 -16.01 -7.41 12.61
CA ILE A 177 -17.42 -7.04 12.40
C ILE A 177 -17.79 -7.10 10.92
N ALA A 178 -16.92 -6.56 10.06
CA ALA A 178 -17.17 -6.57 8.63
C ALA A 178 -17.14 -7.98 8.04
N SER A 179 -16.27 -8.86 8.54
CA SER A 179 -16.19 -10.27 8.10
C SER A 179 -17.45 -11.08 8.45
N GLN A 180 -18.17 -10.68 9.50
CA GLN A 180 -19.41 -11.34 9.94
C GLN A 180 -20.67 -10.81 9.22
N ALA A 181 -20.56 -9.69 8.50
CA ALA A 181 -21.69 -9.10 7.80
C ALA A 181 -21.93 -9.77 6.45
N SER A 182 -23.21 -10.03 6.12
CA SER A 182 -23.59 -10.50 4.79
C SER A 182 -23.28 -9.45 3.71
N GLY A 183 -22.97 -9.88 2.48
CA GLY A 183 -22.43 -9.00 1.42
C GLY A 183 -23.25 -7.73 1.14
N ALA A 184 -24.59 -7.82 1.14
CA ALA A 184 -25.45 -6.64 0.91
C ALA A 184 -25.47 -5.65 2.09
N ILE A 185 -25.46 -6.18 3.32
CA ILE A 185 -25.40 -5.38 4.56
C ILE A 185 -24.02 -4.72 4.66
N LEU A 186 -22.97 -5.49 4.36
CA LEU A 186 -21.58 -5.04 4.35
C LEU A 186 -21.39 -3.88 3.36
N ALA A 187 -21.80 -4.03 2.10
CA ALA A 187 -21.64 -2.97 1.10
C ALA A 187 -22.36 -1.67 1.50
N THR A 188 -23.58 -1.78 2.05
CA THR A 188 -24.36 -0.63 2.52
C THR A 188 -23.68 0.07 3.71
N ALA A 189 -23.23 -0.70 4.70
CA ALA A 189 -22.59 -0.18 5.90
C ALA A 189 -21.21 0.44 5.60
N MET A 190 -20.44 -0.17 4.69
CA MET A 190 -19.16 0.35 4.22
C MET A 190 -19.33 1.65 3.41
N SER A 191 -20.36 1.71 2.55
CA SER A 191 -20.70 2.95 1.83
C SER A 191 -21.07 4.09 2.78
N ARG A 192 -21.89 3.83 3.82
CA ARG A 192 -22.19 4.80 4.88
C ARG A 192 -20.94 5.28 5.63
N SER A 193 -19.98 4.37 5.82
CA SER A 193 -18.75 4.63 6.57
C SER A 193 -17.57 5.09 5.71
N LYS A 194 -17.79 5.40 4.42
CA LYS A 194 -16.74 5.70 3.42
C LYS A 194 -15.75 6.76 3.91
N LYS A 195 -16.22 7.84 4.54
CA LYS A 195 -15.34 8.92 5.06
C LYS A 195 -14.43 8.42 6.17
N SER A 196 -14.96 7.64 7.12
CA SER A 196 -14.17 7.07 8.21
C SER A 196 -13.16 6.07 7.67
N ILE A 197 -13.55 5.24 6.69
CA ILE A 197 -12.65 4.28 6.04
C ILE A 197 -11.50 5.00 5.34
N GLN A 198 -11.79 6.03 4.54
CA GLN A 198 -10.76 6.86 3.90
C GLN A 198 -9.84 7.51 4.93
N GLY A 199 -10.38 8.05 6.02
CA GLY A 199 -9.58 8.62 7.10
C GLY A 199 -8.66 7.60 7.76
N ILE A 200 -9.14 6.38 8.01
CA ILE A 200 -8.32 5.30 8.58
C ILE A 200 -7.24 4.90 7.58
N LEU A 201 -7.56 4.75 6.28
CA LEU A 201 -6.58 4.42 5.27
C LEU A 201 -5.45 5.46 5.20
N THR A 202 -5.77 6.75 5.13
CA THR A 202 -4.77 7.81 5.11
C THR A 202 -3.93 7.82 6.39
N LEU A 203 -4.54 7.64 7.57
CA LEU A 203 -3.80 7.60 8.83
C LEU A 203 -2.83 6.42 8.91
N LEU A 204 -3.22 5.26 8.37
CA LEU A 204 -2.38 4.08 8.27
C LEU A 204 -1.29 4.23 7.19
N GLU A 205 -1.53 5.00 6.13
CA GLU A 205 -0.50 5.37 5.14
C GLU A 205 0.60 6.20 5.81
N ASP A 206 0.22 7.24 6.56
CA ASP A 206 1.17 8.09 7.29
C ASP A 206 2.02 7.27 8.28
N ALA A 207 1.38 6.36 9.02
CA ALA A 207 2.07 5.46 9.94
C ALA A 207 3.00 4.48 9.20
N SER A 208 2.58 3.97 8.03
CA SER A 208 3.38 3.06 7.20
C SER A 208 4.60 3.76 6.62
N VAL A 209 4.45 5.01 6.18
CA VAL A 209 5.56 5.87 5.73
C VAL A 209 6.54 6.11 6.86
N TYR A 210 6.05 6.42 8.07
CA TYR A 210 6.91 6.58 9.23
C TYR A 210 7.69 5.30 9.53
N ILE A 211 7.01 4.14 9.64
CA ILE A 211 7.65 2.85 9.90
C ILE A 211 8.68 2.55 8.81
N PHE A 212 8.31 2.67 7.54
CA PHE A 212 9.21 2.44 6.42
C PHE A 212 10.46 3.32 6.54
N ASN A 213 10.30 4.62 6.80
CA ASN A 213 11.42 5.55 6.85
C ASN A 213 12.29 5.42 8.12
N GLN A 214 11.74 4.90 9.23
CA GLN A 214 12.53 4.60 10.44
C GLN A 214 13.28 3.28 10.31
N VAL A 215 12.64 2.29 9.70
CA VAL A 215 13.11 0.89 9.67
C VAL A 215 14.01 0.61 8.48
N ALA A 216 13.73 1.21 7.32
CA ALA A 216 14.67 1.19 6.22
C ALA A 216 15.99 1.75 6.74
N THR A 217 17.09 1.04 6.51
CA THR A 217 18.45 1.52 6.73
C THR A 217 18.65 2.73 5.81
N ASN A 218 18.13 3.87 6.23
CA ASN A 218 17.95 5.02 5.37
C ASN A 218 19.29 5.75 5.30
N ASP A 219 20.10 5.34 4.32
CA ASP A 219 21.17 6.18 3.78
C ASP A 219 20.61 7.50 3.17
N LEU A 220 19.26 7.64 3.13
CA LEU A 220 18.46 8.79 2.70
C LEU A 220 18.09 9.74 3.83
N ALA A 221 19.01 10.02 4.75
CA ALA A 221 18.77 10.99 5.81
C ALA A 221 18.27 12.32 5.20
N PRO A 222 17.09 12.84 5.62
CA PRO A 222 16.63 14.16 5.24
C PRO A 222 17.73 15.18 5.54
N VAL A 223 18.01 16.09 4.61
CA VAL A 223 18.96 17.17 4.88
C VAL A 223 18.25 18.15 5.80
N PRO A 224 18.73 18.40 7.04
CA PRO A 224 18.18 19.46 7.86
C PRO A 224 18.43 20.79 7.15
N LEU A 225 17.40 21.32 6.51
CA LEU A 225 17.36 22.71 6.06
C LEU A 225 17.36 23.58 7.32
N GLY A 226 18.41 24.39 7.48
CA GLY A 226 18.69 25.12 8.72
C GLY A 226 17.50 25.94 9.25
N GLU A 227 17.42 25.99 10.58
CA GLU A 227 16.57 26.89 11.37
C GLU A 227 15.05 26.79 11.14
N ALA A 228 14.52 25.57 11.15
CA ALA A 228 13.21 25.30 11.75
C ALA A 228 13.36 24.05 12.62
N GLY A 229 12.89 24.11 13.86
CA GLY A 229 13.12 23.08 14.87
C GLY A 229 12.83 21.68 14.36
N LEU A 230 13.65 20.72 14.79
CA LEU A 230 13.44 19.28 14.71
C LEU A 230 12.20 18.86 15.53
N ASP A 231 11.04 19.36 15.18
CA ASP A 231 9.72 18.98 15.72
C ASP A 231 8.97 18.04 14.74
N GLN A 232 9.69 17.39 13.82
CA GLN A 232 9.13 16.37 12.92
C GLN A 232 9.17 14.95 13.53
N SER A 233 9.08 14.82 14.86
CA SER A 233 8.76 13.52 15.44
C SER A 233 7.32 13.17 15.07
N PHE A 234 7.10 12.00 14.49
CA PHE A 234 5.74 11.49 14.28
C PHE A 234 5.01 11.47 15.62
N ASP A 235 3.94 12.26 15.72
CA ASP A 235 3.17 12.38 16.94
C ASP A 235 2.26 11.15 17.11
N VAL A 236 2.78 10.17 17.85
CA VAL A 236 2.09 8.92 18.17
C VAL A 236 0.80 9.18 18.93
N GLU A 237 0.74 10.20 19.80
CA GLU A 237 -0.46 10.51 20.57
C GLU A 237 -1.57 11.06 19.67
N THR A 238 -1.21 11.97 18.75
CA THR A 238 -2.15 12.45 17.72
C THR A 238 -2.60 11.32 16.80
N TYR A 239 -1.71 10.40 16.41
CA TYR A 239 -2.08 9.22 15.63
C TYR A 239 -3.11 8.35 16.36
N LEU A 240 -2.84 7.97 17.61
CA LEU A 240 -3.73 7.12 18.40
C LEU A 240 -5.08 7.82 18.68
N GLY A 241 -5.06 9.12 18.97
CA GLY A 241 -6.27 9.92 19.16
C GLY A 241 -7.15 9.93 17.92
N ARG A 242 -6.55 10.23 16.74
CA ARG A 242 -7.28 10.23 15.47
C ARG A 242 -7.81 8.86 15.09
N LEU A 243 -7.04 7.80 15.32
CA LEU A 243 -7.46 6.42 15.04
C LEU A 243 -8.71 6.07 15.85
N LYS A 244 -8.73 6.44 17.13
CA LYS A 244 -9.86 6.24 18.03
C LYS A 244 -11.10 7.04 17.61
N ASP A 245 -10.92 8.29 17.20
CA ASP A 245 -12.02 9.13 16.72
C ASP A 245 -12.63 8.56 15.44
N LEU A 246 -11.80 8.17 14.47
CA LEU A 246 -12.23 7.57 13.22
C LEU A 246 -12.94 6.22 13.43
N LYS A 247 -12.42 5.39 14.34
CA LYS A 247 -13.09 4.16 14.78
C LYS A 247 -14.47 4.44 15.37
N THR A 248 -14.59 5.45 16.22
CA THR A 248 -15.87 5.83 16.84
C THR A 248 -16.88 6.29 15.79
N LEU A 249 -16.42 7.08 14.81
CA LEU A 249 -17.23 7.50 13.67
C LEU A 249 -17.64 6.33 12.77
N PHE A 250 -16.76 5.36 12.56
CA PHE A 250 -17.07 4.12 11.84
C PHE A 250 -18.20 3.38 12.55
N HIS A 251 -18.07 3.10 13.86
CA HIS A 251 -19.08 2.36 14.62
C HIS A 251 -20.43 3.08 14.67
N ALA A 252 -20.43 4.41 14.83
CA ALA A 252 -21.64 5.22 14.77
C ALA A 252 -22.34 5.13 13.39
N SER A 253 -21.56 5.02 12.31
CA SER A 253 -22.06 4.88 10.94
C SER A 253 -22.47 3.45 10.60
N TRP A 254 -21.89 2.46 11.29
CA TRP A 254 -22.13 1.04 11.10
C TRP A 254 -23.48 0.60 11.67
N LEU A 255 -23.87 1.14 12.84
CA LEU A 255 -25.13 0.79 13.46
C LEU A 255 -26.31 1.08 12.52
N PRO A 256 -27.29 0.16 12.40
CA PRO A 256 -28.49 0.45 11.66
C PRO A 256 -29.14 1.68 12.32
N MET A 257 -29.43 2.73 11.54
CA MET A 257 -30.41 3.70 12.01
C MET A 257 -31.64 2.89 12.34
N ALA A 258 -32.13 2.98 13.59
CA ALA A 258 -33.36 2.32 13.99
C ALA A 258 -34.39 2.59 12.90
N ALA A 259 -34.94 1.52 12.33
CA ALA A 259 -36.06 1.66 11.42
C ALA A 259 -37.11 2.47 12.19
N THR A 260 -37.46 3.65 11.68
CA THR A 260 -38.70 4.31 12.11
C THR A 260 -39.79 3.25 12.01
N PRO A 261 -40.54 2.98 13.10
CA PRO A 261 -41.45 1.86 13.12
C PRO A 261 -42.43 2.03 11.96
N ILE A 262 -42.32 1.15 10.98
CA ILE A 262 -43.35 0.98 9.99
C ILE A 262 -44.49 0.36 10.78
N ASP A 263 -45.53 1.17 10.97
CA ASP A 263 -46.78 0.80 11.61
C ASP A 263 -47.29 -0.47 10.91
N ILE A 264 -47.23 -1.61 11.61
CA ILE A 264 -47.78 -2.86 11.12
C ILE A 264 -49.29 -2.73 11.25
N ALA A 265 -49.94 -2.36 10.15
CA ALA A 265 -51.38 -2.44 10.02
C ALA A 265 -51.74 -3.23 8.75
N CYS A 266 -52.01 -4.53 8.98
CA CYS A 266 -52.91 -5.43 8.22
C CYS A 266 -52.47 -5.77 6.77
N ILE A 267 -52.59 -6.99 6.23
CA ILE A 267 -53.68 -8.00 6.25
C ILE A 267 -53.07 -9.38 5.94
N GLU A 268 -53.78 -10.40 6.43
CA GLU A 268 -53.60 -11.86 6.40
C GLU A 268 -53.41 -12.55 5.03
N ASP A 269 -52.74 -13.73 5.11
CA ASP A 269 -52.88 -15.00 4.37
C ASP A 269 -53.23 -15.04 2.87
N ASP A 270 -52.39 -15.74 2.06
CA ASP A 270 -52.81 -16.99 1.39
C ASP A 270 -51.65 -17.80 0.74
N GLU A 271 -51.73 -19.12 0.95
CA GLU A 271 -51.38 -20.30 0.12
C GLU A 271 -50.10 -20.47 -0.76
N LEU A 272 -49.32 -21.50 -0.37
CA LEU A 272 -48.87 -22.71 -1.11
C LEU A 272 -48.30 -22.69 -2.55
N LEU A 273 -47.11 -23.33 -2.66
CA LEU A 273 -46.57 -24.18 -3.76
C LEU A 273 -46.16 -23.50 -5.09
N ASP A 274 -44.88 -23.56 -5.49
CA ASP A 274 -44.28 -24.73 -6.16
C ASP A 274 -42.82 -24.47 -6.59
N THR A 275 -42.05 -25.56 -6.64
CA THR A 275 -40.65 -25.60 -7.12
C THR A 275 -40.65 -25.98 -8.60
N PRO A 276 -39.64 -25.56 -9.40
CA PRO A 276 -39.07 -26.52 -10.33
C PRO A 276 -37.53 -26.58 -10.32
N GLN A 277 -37.03 -27.82 -10.44
CA GLN A 277 -35.64 -28.24 -10.59
C GLN A 277 -35.01 -27.86 -11.96
N PRO A 278 -33.67 -27.96 -12.11
CA PRO A 278 -32.88 -27.30 -13.15
C PRO A 278 -32.75 -28.11 -14.46
N GLY A 279 -32.72 -27.39 -15.58
CA GLY A 279 -32.42 -27.91 -16.91
C GLY A 279 -30.92 -27.86 -17.24
N ALA A 280 -30.41 -28.99 -17.75
CA ALA A 280 -29.06 -29.13 -18.29
C ALA A 280 -28.96 -28.53 -19.69
N HIS A 281 -27.95 -27.68 -19.92
CA HIS A 281 -27.46 -27.34 -21.25
C HIS A 281 -25.95 -27.53 -21.33
N THR A 282 -25.56 -28.46 -22.20
CA THR A 282 -24.21 -28.71 -22.69
C THR A 282 -23.72 -27.54 -23.54
N SER A 283 -22.59 -26.93 -23.17
CA SER A 283 -21.77 -26.13 -24.08
C SER A 283 -20.32 -26.58 -23.94
N THR A 284 -19.81 -27.20 -25.00
CA THR A 284 -18.42 -27.60 -25.19
C THR A 284 -17.50 -26.40 -24.95
N THR A 285 -16.79 -26.42 -23.83
CA THR A 285 -15.76 -25.43 -23.50
C THR A 285 -14.43 -26.15 -23.54
N ILE A 286 -13.53 -25.63 -24.37
CA ILE A 286 -12.21 -26.18 -24.69
C ILE A 286 -11.42 -26.46 -23.41
N ASP A 287 -10.73 -27.60 -23.38
CA ASP A 287 -9.88 -28.04 -22.27
C ASP A 287 -8.75 -27.01 -22.03
N PRO A 288 -8.65 -26.39 -20.83
CA PRO A 288 -7.62 -25.40 -20.51
C PRO A 288 -6.18 -25.95 -20.58
N TYR A 289 -5.98 -27.27 -20.66
CA TYR A 289 -4.66 -27.86 -20.84
C TYR A 289 -4.16 -27.92 -22.30
N ASP A 290 -5.05 -27.75 -23.29
CA ASP A 290 -4.65 -27.72 -24.71
C ASP A 290 -4.14 -26.33 -25.16
N MET A 291 -4.50 -25.25 -24.45
CA MET A 291 -3.91 -23.91 -24.67
C MET A 291 -2.47 -23.80 -24.18
N LEU A 292 -2.05 -24.61 -23.21
CA LEU A 292 -0.69 -24.59 -22.65
C LEU A 292 0.36 -25.27 -23.54
N ARG A 293 -0.05 -25.88 -24.66
CA ARG A 293 0.89 -26.42 -25.67
C ARG A 293 1.34 -25.40 -26.71
N LEU A 294 0.73 -24.21 -26.75
CA LEU A 294 1.10 -23.13 -27.69
C LEU A 294 2.15 -22.14 -27.11
N LEU A 295 2.53 -22.30 -25.85
CA LEU A 295 3.46 -21.40 -25.15
C LEU A 295 4.76 -22.09 -24.69
N ARG A 296 5.11 -23.25 -25.26
CA ARG A 296 6.40 -23.87 -24.93
C ARG A 296 7.53 -23.23 -25.78
N PRO A 297 8.62 -22.73 -25.17
CA PRO A 297 9.79 -22.26 -25.89
C PRO A 297 10.44 -23.41 -26.67
N LEU A 298 10.75 -23.20 -27.95
CA LEU A 298 11.72 -24.02 -28.68
C LEU A 298 13.11 -23.69 -28.14
N ASP A 299 13.77 -24.68 -27.55
CA ASP A 299 15.15 -24.59 -27.07
C ASP A 299 16.10 -24.01 -28.15
N PRO A 300 16.93 -23.01 -27.82
CA PRO A 300 17.99 -22.53 -28.69
C PRO A 300 19.28 -23.29 -28.36
N ASN A 301 19.51 -24.45 -28.97
CA ASN A 301 20.85 -25.04 -29.01
C ASN A 301 21.00 -26.17 -30.04
N ILE A 302 21.01 -25.82 -31.33
CA ILE A 302 21.77 -26.60 -32.33
C ILE A 302 22.42 -25.63 -33.32
N THR A 303 23.66 -25.25 -33.05
CA THR A 303 24.66 -25.06 -34.12
C THR A 303 26.04 -25.35 -33.54
N LYS A 304 26.51 -26.55 -33.84
CA LYS A 304 27.92 -26.91 -33.77
C LYS A 304 28.64 -26.09 -34.85
N LEU A 305 29.66 -25.35 -34.47
CA LEU A 305 30.77 -25.00 -35.36
C LEU A 305 32.02 -25.71 -34.81
N VAL A 306 32.55 -26.60 -35.63
CA VAL A 306 33.82 -27.34 -35.53
C VAL A 306 34.70 -26.74 -36.66
N PRO A 307 36.03 -26.62 -36.46
CA PRO A 307 36.82 -25.40 -36.69
C PRO A 307 37.03 -25.01 -38.15
#